data_AF-A0A7J4SFP7-F1
#
_entry.id   AF-A0A7J4SFP7-F1
#
_cell.length_a   1.000
_cell.length_b   1.000
_cell.length_c   1.000
_cell.angle_alpha   90.00
_cell.angle_beta   90.00
_cell.angle_gamma   90.00
#
_symmetry.space_group_name_H-M   'P 1'
#
loop_
_entity.id
_entity.type
_entity.pdbx_description
1 polymer ?
#
loop_
_entity_poly.entity_id
_entity_poly.type
_entity_poly.pdbx_seq_one_letter_code
_entity_poly.pdbx_strand_id
1 'polypeptide(L)'
;QSGETADTLAAVKAIQTKDAEVMGVINVVASSIARQCGQGVYIHSGPEQAVASTKAFTNMVAALNLFALQIGRARDMPRTTGRTMVKALRALPEQV
;
A
#
# COMPACT_ATOMS: atom_id res chain seq x y z
N GLN A 1 -6.88 3.45 -4.04
CA GLN A 1 -7.57 3.01 -5.28
C GLN A 1 -7.25 3.94 -6.45
N SER A 2 -7.94 5.09 -6.60
CA SER A 2 -7.90 5.89 -7.84
C SER A 2 -6.61 6.67 -8.01
N GLY A 3 -6.02 7.09 -6.90
CA GLY A 3 -4.89 8.02 -6.91
C GLY A 3 -5.29 9.45 -7.29
N GLU A 4 -6.58 9.78 -7.22
CA GLU A 4 -7.14 11.09 -7.59
C GLU A 4 -7.97 11.73 -6.46
N THR A 5 -8.05 11.12 -5.28
CA THR A 5 -8.82 11.65 -4.15
C THR A 5 -8.27 13.00 -3.70
N ALA A 6 -9.05 14.06 -3.89
CA ALA A 6 -8.62 15.45 -3.74
C ALA A 6 -8.01 15.76 -2.36
N ASP A 7 -8.67 15.32 -1.28
CA ASP A 7 -8.19 15.53 0.09
C ASP A 7 -6.86 14.83 0.34
N THR A 8 -6.69 13.62 -0.19
CA THR A 8 -5.42 12.88 -0.08
C THR A 8 -4.32 13.55 -0.88
N LEU A 9 -4.61 14.05 -2.08
CA LEU A 9 -3.63 14.79 -2.89
C LEU A 9 -3.23 16.11 -2.20
N ALA A 10 -4.18 16.81 -1.59
CA ALA A 10 -3.90 18.03 -0.81
C ALA A 10 -3.00 17.72 0.39
N ALA A 11 -3.27 16.63 1.12
CA ALA A 11 -2.43 16.19 2.23
C ALA A 11 -1.00 15.85 1.78
N VAL A 12 -0.82 15.11 0.67
CA VAL A 12 0.49 14.78 0.12
C VAL A 12 1.28 16.06 -0.20
N LYS A 13 0.66 17.03 -0.88
CA LYS A 13 1.30 18.32 -1.17
C LYS A 13 1.68 19.08 0.10
N ALA A 14 0.80 19.12 1.09
CA ALA A 14 1.06 19.80 2.37
C ALA A 14 2.18 19.15 3.19
N ILE A 15 2.36 17.84 3.09
CA ILE A 15 3.48 17.12 3.73
C ILE A 15 4.79 17.48 3.02
N GLN A 16 4.80 17.48 1.69
CA GLN A 16 5.99 17.80 0.90
C GLN A 16 6.45 19.26 1.04
N THR A 17 5.53 20.21 1.27
CA THR A 17 5.92 21.60 1.60
C THR A 17 6.67 21.73 2.94
N LYS A 18 6.72 20.65 3.74
CA LYS A 18 7.45 20.58 5.00
C LYS A 18 8.70 19.69 4.90
N ASP A 19 9.19 19.45 3.68
CA ASP A 19 10.37 18.60 3.39
C ASP A 19 10.26 17.16 3.95
N ALA A 20 9.03 16.68 4.14
CA ALA A 20 8.77 15.33 4.63
C ALA A 20 8.52 14.35 3.47
N GLU A 21 8.94 13.11 3.69
CA GLU A 21 8.82 12.03 2.72
C GLU A 21 7.40 11.44 2.68
N VAL A 22 6.96 11.07 1.47
CA VAL A 22 5.65 10.47 1.22
C VAL A 22 5.82 9.25 0.32
N MET A 23 5.23 8.13 0.72
CA MET A 23 5.19 6.88 -0.05
C MET A 23 3.74 6.48 -0.33
N GLY A 24 3.44 6.14 -1.58
CA GLY A 24 2.09 5.77 -2.00
C GLY A 24 1.84 4.27 -2.00
N VAL A 25 0.68 3.84 -1.49
CA VAL A 25 0.11 2.49 -1.77
C VAL A 25 -1.07 2.69 -2.72
N ILE A 26 -0.85 2.49 -4.01
CA ILE A 26 -1.75 3.00 -5.07
C ILE A 26 -2.08 1.89 -6.06
N ASN A 27 -3.28 1.90 -6.66
CA ASN A 27 -3.64 0.92 -7.68
C ASN A 27 -3.39 1.44 -9.10
N VAL A 28 -3.80 2.68 -9.37
CA VAL A 28 -3.69 3.30 -10.70
C VAL A 28 -2.28 3.86 -10.91
N VAL A 29 -1.56 3.25 -11.84
CA VAL A 29 -0.23 3.68 -12.26
C VAL A 29 -0.29 5.09 -12.85
N ALA A 30 0.70 5.90 -12.52
CA ALA A 30 0.85 7.27 -13.01
C ALA A 30 -0.34 8.20 -12.71
N SER A 31 -1.20 7.88 -11.74
CA SER A 31 -2.21 8.79 -11.19
C SER A 31 -1.58 10.03 -10.54
N SER A 32 -2.37 11.07 -10.27
CA SER A 32 -1.89 12.33 -9.69
C SER A 32 -1.16 12.13 -8.36
N ILE A 33 -1.73 11.35 -7.44
CA ILE A 33 -1.09 11.02 -6.17
C ILE A 33 0.18 10.18 -6.40
N ALA A 34 0.18 9.24 -7.36
CA ALA A 34 1.35 8.42 -7.64
C ALA A 34 2.54 9.24 -8.17
N ARG A 35 2.27 10.17 -9.09
CA ARG A 35 3.29 11.11 -9.59
C ARG A 35 3.80 12.01 -8.48
N GLN A 36 2.90 12.48 -7.62
CA GLN A 36 3.28 13.37 -6.53
C GLN A 36 4.14 12.65 -5.48
N CYS A 37 3.81 11.41 -5.11
CA CYS A 37 4.62 10.62 -4.18
C CYS A 37 6.00 10.28 -4.76
N GLY A 38 6.08 9.90 -6.05
CA GLY A 38 7.33 9.52 -6.71
C GLY A 38 7.92 8.18 -6.24
N GLN A 39 7.35 7.58 -5.20
CA GLN A 39 7.80 6.31 -4.61
C GLN A 39 6.66 5.60 -3.87
N GLY A 40 6.88 4.33 -3.56
CA GLY A 40 5.92 3.45 -2.91
C GLY A 40 5.67 2.18 -3.73
N VAL A 41 4.45 1.66 -3.66
CA VAL A 41 4.07 0.40 -4.29
C VAL A 41 2.77 0.51 -5.07
N TYR A 42 2.74 -0.15 -6.23
CA TYR A 42 1.51 -0.42 -6.94
C TYR A 42 0.92 -1.76 -6.51
N ILE A 43 -0.37 -1.77 -6.15
CA ILE A 43 -1.03 -2.96 -5.62
C ILE A 43 -1.65 -3.87 -6.68
N HIS A 44 -1.61 -3.45 -7.95
CA HIS A 44 -2.00 -4.24 -9.12
C HIS A 44 -3.34 -4.99 -9.00
N SER A 45 -4.35 -4.38 -8.38
CA SER A 45 -5.70 -4.95 -8.27
C SER A 45 -6.48 -4.92 -9.59
N GLY A 46 -5.95 -4.28 -10.62
CA GLY A 46 -6.65 -4.01 -11.88
C GLY A 46 -7.78 -2.98 -11.73
N PRO A 47 -8.52 -2.66 -12.81
CA PRO A 47 -9.60 -1.68 -12.77
C PRO A 47 -10.75 -2.10 -11.85
N GLU A 48 -11.28 -1.19 -11.04
CA GLU A 48 -12.40 -1.45 -10.13
C GLU A 48 -13.53 -0.48 -10.50
N GLN A 49 -14.64 -1.01 -11.03
CA GLN A 49 -15.78 -0.21 -11.51
C GLN A 49 -16.82 0.06 -10.41
N ALA A 50 -16.88 -0.81 -9.41
CA ALA A 50 -17.77 -0.63 -8.28
C ALA A 50 -17.33 0.59 -7.45
N VAL A 51 -18.31 1.36 -6.96
CA VAL A 51 -18.06 2.48 -6.05
C VAL A 51 -17.52 1.98 -4.71
N ALA A 52 -18.06 0.87 -4.21
CA ALA A 52 -17.53 0.19 -3.04
C ALA A 52 -16.24 -0.57 -3.42
N SER A 53 -15.15 -0.30 -2.70
CA SER A 53 -13.88 -0.97 -2.94
C SER A 53 -13.85 -2.37 -2.32
N THR A 54 -13.35 -3.35 -3.06
CA THR A 54 -13.27 -4.75 -2.63
C THR A 54 -11.85 -5.25 -2.79
N LYS A 55 -11.43 -5.56 -4.01
CA LYS A 55 -10.09 -6.07 -4.34
C LYS A 55 -8.98 -5.04 -4.10
N ALA A 56 -9.26 -3.75 -4.30
CA ALA A 56 -8.25 -2.73 -4.01
C ALA A 56 -8.00 -2.63 -2.50
N PHE A 57 -9.05 -2.78 -1.68
CA PHE A 57 -8.92 -2.78 -0.23
C PHE A 57 -8.08 -3.96 0.28
N THR A 58 -8.41 -5.19 -0.11
CA THR A 58 -7.67 -6.38 0.35
C THR A 58 -6.21 -6.36 -0.11
N ASN A 59 -5.93 -5.93 -1.34
CA ASN A 59 -4.55 -5.77 -1.80
C ASN A 59 -3.80 -4.65 -1.06
N MET A 60 -4.46 -3.54 -0.68
CA MET A 60 -3.84 -2.52 0.19
C MET A 60 -3.45 -3.10 1.55
N VAL A 61 -4.33 -3.90 2.16
CA VAL A 61 -4.05 -4.58 3.43
C VAL A 61 -2.86 -5.54 3.27
N ALA A 62 -2.80 -6.31 2.19
CA ALA A 62 -1.67 -7.20 1.91
C ALA A 62 -0.35 -6.43 1.74
N ALA A 63 -0.36 -5.31 1.00
CA ALA A 63 0.80 -4.45 0.81
C ALA A 63 1.29 -3.83 2.13
N LEU A 64 0.36 -3.35 2.98
CA LEU A 64 0.69 -2.81 4.30
C LEU A 64 1.25 -3.88 5.24
N ASN A 65 0.80 -5.13 5.14
CA ASN A 65 1.39 -6.25 5.90
C ASN A 65 2.84 -6.54 5.47
N LEU A 66 3.13 -6.48 4.16
CA LEU A 66 4.51 -6.61 3.67
C LEU A 66 5.41 -5.46 4.15
N PHE A 67 4.87 -4.24 4.16
CA PHE A 67 5.57 -3.07 4.71
C PHE A 67 5.83 -3.21 6.22
N ALA A 68 4.83 -3.65 7.00
CA ALA A 68 4.99 -3.93 8.41
C ALA A 68 6.03 -5.03 8.68
N LEU A 69 6.06 -6.08 7.86
CA LEU A 69 7.07 -7.13 7.93
C LEU A 69 8.48 -6.57 7.66
N GLN A 70 8.62 -5.69 6.67
CA GLN A 70 9.91 -5.06 6.36
C GLN A 70 10.41 -4.21 7.54
N ILE A 71 9.54 -3.38 8.12
CA ILE A 71 9.87 -2.59 9.33
C ILE A 71 10.23 -3.50 10.50
N GLY A 72 9.45 -4.57 10.73
CA GLY A 72 9.71 -5.52 11.79
C GLY A 72 11.08 -6.18 11.66
N ARG A 73 11.46 -6.59 10.44
CA ARG A 73 12.77 -7.19 10.14
C ARG A 73 13.95 -6.24 10.29
N ALA A 74 13.74 -4.94 10.09
CA ALA A 74 14.77 -3.91 10.31
C ALA A 74 14.97 -3.59 11.81
N ARG A 75 14.11 -4.14 12.67
CA ARG A 75 14.19 -4.07 14.13
C ARG A 75 14.43 -5.49 14.66
N ASP A 76 13.88 -5.81 15.83
CA ASP A 76 14.14 -7.06 16.53
C ASP A 76 13.07 -8.14 16.31
N MET A 77 12.37 -8.14 15.17
CA MET A 77 11.37 -9.18 14.89
C MET A 77 12.05 -10.55 14.73
N PRO A 78 11.62 -11.58 15.49
CA PRO A 78 12.13 -12.92 15.30
C PRO A 78 11.88 -13.43 13.87
N ARG A 79 12.91 -14.04 13.28
CA ARG A 79 12.82 -14.62 11.93
C ARG A 79 11.69 -15.64 11.80
N THR A 80 11.38 -16.37 12.88
CA THR A 80 10.27 -17.33 12.95
C THR A 80 8.93 -16.63 12.74
N THR A 81 8.67 -15.54 13.45
CA THR A 81 7.46 -14.71 13.29
C THR A 81 7.32 -14.20 11.86
N GLY A 82 8.39 -13.64 11.29
CA GLY A 82 8.37 -13.17 9.90
C GLY A 82 8.08 -14.29 8.90
N ARG A 83 8.62 -15.50 9.11
CA ARG A 83 8.31 -16.68 8.26
C ARG A 83 6.86 -17.10 8.38
N THR A 84 6.27 -17.06 9.58
CA THR A 84 4.85 -17.36 9.80
C THR A 84 3.97 -16.35 9.06
N MET A 85 4.26 -15.05 9.13
CA MET A 85 3.52 -14.02 8.39
C MET A 85 3.58 -14.23 6.88
N VAL A 86 4.76 -14.51 6.32
CA VAL A 86 4.91 -14.80 4.88
C VAL A 86 4.12 -16.05 4.48
N LYS A 87 4.15 -17.10 5.30
CA LYS A 87 3.38 -18.33 5.05
C LYS A 87 1.88 -18.03 5.04
N ALA A 88 1.39 -17.24 5.99
CA ALA A 88 0.00 -16.82 6.05
C ALA A 88 -0.40 -15.98 4.82
N LEU A 89 0.39 -14.96 4.47
CA LEU A 89 0.14 -14.12 3.29
C LEU A 89 0.07 -14.93 1.99
N ARG A 90 0.90 -15.97 1.83
CA ARG A 90 0.87 -16.86 0.66
C ARG A 90 -0.37 -17.74 0.60
N ALA A 91 -0.93 -18.11 1.74
CA ALA A 91 -2.13 -18.95 1.82
C ALA A 91 -3.44 -18.14 1.69
N LEU A 92 -3.39 -16.80 1.81
CA LEU A 92 -4.57 -15.95 1.75
C LEU A 92 -5.44 -16.16 0.49
N PRO A 93 -4.91 -16.30 -0.73
CA PRO A 93 -5.74 -16.47 -1.92
C PRO A 93 -6.65 -17.71 -1.89
N GLU A 94 -6.35 -18.71 -1.05
CA GLU A 94 -7.15 -19.93 -0.89
C GLU A 94 -8.20 -19.80 0.24
N GLN A 95 -8.22 -18.67 0.96
CA GLN A 95 -9.06 -18.44 2.15
C GLN A 95 -10.15 -17.39 1.94
N VAL A 96 -10.20 -16.75 0.76
CA VAL A 96 -11.16 -15.70 0.38
C VAL A 96 -11.77 -15.96 -0.98
#